data_AF-A0A023D2P9-F1
#
_entry.id   AF-A0A023D2P9-F1
#
_cell.length_a   1.000
_cell.length_b   1.000
_cell.length_c   1.000
_cell.angle_alpha   90.00
_cell.angle_beta   90.00
_cell.angle_gamma   90.00
#
_symmetry.space_group_name_H-M   'P 1'
#
loop_
_entity.id
_entity.type
_entity.pdbx_description
1 polymer ?
#
loop_
_entity_poly.entity_id
_entity_poly.type
_entity_poly.pdbx_seq_one_letter_code
_entity_poly.pdbx_strand_id
1 'polypeptide(L)'
;MTGTADHPAADMSGCAAAARHVLLVTGLSGAGKSSILRVLEDLGHEVVDNPPLDVLDTLVSRAEQPLAIGVDVRTRGFKVSAVLDALDRLRARPRCVVELLYATAETEVLLRRFTATRRRHPLDNASESGPGLPAAIAREARLLAPLRAHADLILDTSDLPPPDLRRLIESRFGHTGDGEALTVTLMSFAYPAGLPREADMVFDARFLRNPHYDPALKPMTGLDAAVQDHVRHDPDYEAFLGHIVALLHLVLPRFVEEGKKHATIAVGCSGGQHRSVTLVEDLADILSGAQDESLLQDERIAVMHRELARQGRSVWRWARPKPAPRPVDPSGITSS
;
A
#
# COMPACT_ATOMS: atom_id res chain seq x y z
N MET A 1 -58.85 36.15 22.92
CA MET A 1 -57.76 36.50 21.99
C MET A 1 -56.48 35.94 22.56
N THR A 2 -55.79 35.09 21.79
CA THR A 2 -54.36 34.70 21.83
C THR A 2 -53.81 34.16 23.17
N GLY A 3 -53.28 32.95 23.29
CA GLY A 3 -52.77 31.99 22.32
C GLY A 3 -51.68 31.19 23.05
N THR A 4 -51.83 29.88 23.09
CA THR A 4 -50.81 28.90 23.48
C THR A 4 -49.67 28.93 22.46
N ALA A 5 -48.42 29.03 22.93
CA ALA A 5 -47.22 28.68 22.16
C ALA A 5 -46.18 28.17 23.17
N ASP A 6 -46.02 26.86 23.29
CA ASP A 6 -45.08 26.03 22.51
C ASP A 6 -43.61 26.36 22.77
N HIS A 7 -42.93 25.40 23.39
CA HIS A 7 -41.48 25.27 23.39
C HIS A 7 -40.98 25.15 21.94
N PRO A 8 -40.00 25.95 21.50
CA PRO A 8 -39.20 25.58 20.36
C PRO A 8 -37.88 24.95 20.82
N ALA A 9 -37.74 23.70 20.38
CA ALA A 9 -36.54 23.12 19.79
C ALA A 9 -35.26 23.13 20.63
N ALA A 10 -34.98 21.96 21.21
CA ALA A 10 -33.62 21.46 21.37
C ALA A 10 -32.89 21.60 20.03
N ASP A 11 -31.81 22.37 20.04
CA ASP A 11 -31.00 22.66 18.87
C ASP A 11 -30.36 21.37 18.34
N MET A 12 -30.51 21.19 17.04
CA MET A 12 -30.06 20.05 16.26
C MET A 12 -28.54 20.09 16.11
N SER A 13 -27.81 19.69 17.15
CA SER A 13 -26.39 19.35 17.02
C SER A 13 -26.24 17.93 16.45
N GLY A 14 -26.69 17.75 15.20
CA GLY A 14 -26.34 16.61 14.38
C GLY A 14 -24.89 16.75 13.92
N CYS A 15 -23.94 16.37 14.79
CA CYS A 15 -22.54 16.22 14.41
C CYS A 15 -22.49 15.28 13.20
N ALA A 16 -22.03 15.79 12.05
CA ALA A 16 -21.94 15.01 10.82
C ALA A 16 -20.96 13.86 11.03
N ALA A 17 -21.47 12.67 11.37
CA ALA A 17 -20.66 11.50 11.62
C ALA A 17 -19.80 11.19 10.39
N ALA A 18 -18.47 11.23 10.57
CA ALA A 18 -17.48 10.94 9.55
C ALA A 18 -17.72 9.57 8.89
N ALA A 19 -17.33 9.44 7.62
CA ALA A 19 -17.46 8.17 6.90
C ALA A 19 -16.67 7.06 7.60
N ARG A 20 -17.27 5.88 7.77
CA ARG A 20 -16.62 4.72 8.37
C ARG A 20 -15.68 4.08 7.36
N HIS A 21 -14.41 3.95 7.70
CA HIS A 21 -13.43 3.25 6.88
C HIS A 21 -13.38 1.77 7.25
N VAL A 22 -13.58 0.90 6.28
CA VAL A 22 -13.53 -0.55 6.44
C VAL A 22 -12.52 -1.13 5.46
N LEU A 23 -11.52 -1.84 5.98
CA LEU A 23 -10.51 -2.52 5.18
C LEU A 23 -10.70 -4.03 5.28
N LEU A 24 -11.07 -4.67 4.19
CA LEU A 24 -11.14 -6.12 4.10
C LEU A 24 -9.78 -6.65 3.65
N VAL A 25 -9.08 -7.37 4.52
CA VAL A 25 -7.73 -7.91 4.26
C VAL A 25 -7.84 -9.39 3.91
N THR A 26 -7.53 -9.74 2.67
CA THR A 26 -7.48 -11.12 2.19
C THR A 26 -6.16 -11.40 1.47
N GLY A 27 -6.01 -12.59 0.89
CA GLY A 27 -4.81 -12.95 0.14
C GLY A 27 -4.29 -14.36 0.43
N LEU A 28 -3.16 -14.70 -0.18
CA LEU A 28 -2.56 -16.03 -0.05
C LEU A 28 -2.12 -16.31 1.38
N SER A 29 -2.20 -17.58 1.78
CA SER A 29 -1.70 -18.03 3.07
C SER A 29 -0.17 -17.89 3.10
N GLY A 30 0.36 -17.25 4.14
CA GLY A 30 1.78 -16.90 4.22
C GLY A 30 2.16 -15.54 3.60
N ALA A 31 1.23 -14.83 2.95
CA ALA A 31 1.49 -13.51 2.36
C ALA A 31 1.55 -12.34 3.38
N GLY A 32 1.53 -12.61 4.68
CA GLY A 32 1.71 -11.57 5.70
C GLY A 32 0.43 -10.89 6.20
N LYS A 33 -0.76 -11.40 5.89
CA LYS A 33 -2.06 -10.87 6.39
C LYS A 33 -2.07 -10.56 7.89
N SER A 34 -1.64 -11.51 8.72
CA SER A 34 -1.58 -11.30 10.18
C SER A 34 -0.62 -10.19 10.60
N SER A 35 0.46 -9.96 9.84
CA SER A 35 1.36 -8.83 10.08
C SER A 35 0.70 -7.52 9.69
N ILE A 36 0.00 -7.48 8.55
CA ILE A 36 -0.77 -6.31 8.10
C ILE A 36 -1.82 -5.92 9.13
N LEU A 37 -2.63 -6.89 9.58
CA LEU A 37 -3.67 -6.66 10.59
C LEU A 37 -3.09 -6.10 11.89
N ARG A 38 -1.96 -6.62 12.37
CA ARG A 38 -1.28 -6.08 13.58
C ARG A 38 -0.82 -4.64 13.40
N VAL A 39 -0.27 -4.31 12.22
CA VAL A 39 0.15 -2.92 11.96
C VAL A 39 -1.07 -2.00 11.89
N LEU A 40 -2.19 -2.46 11.33
CA LEU A 40 -3.44 -1.68 11.34
C LEU A 40 -3.99 -1.49 12.76
N GLU A 41 -3.87 -2.51 13.62
CA GLU A 41 -4.20 -2.41 15.06
C GLU A 41 -3.35 -1.34 15.75
N ASP A 42 -2.03 -1.34 15.52
CA ASP A 42 -1.10 -0.31 16.02
C ASP A 42 -1.49 1.11 15.54
N LEU A 43 -2.10 1.23 14.36
CA LEU A 43 -2.57 2.49 13.78
C LEU A 43 -3.95 2.91 14.28
N GLY A 44 -4.57 2.16 15.20
CA GLY A 44 -5.86 2.48 15.80
C GLY A 44 -7.07 1.96 15.03
N HIS A 45 -6.89 1.00 14.12
CA HIS A 45 -8.02 0.26 13.56
C HIS A 45 -8.54 -0.76 14.57
N GLU A 46 -9.86 -0.89 14.69
CA GLU A 46 -10.47 -2.08 15.27
C GLU A 46 -10.17 -3.27 14.34
N VAL A 47 -9.60 -4.35 14.86
CA VAL A 47 -9.18 -5.50 14.05
C VAL A 47 -9.98 -6.74 14.42
N VAL A 48 -10.56 -7.40 13.41
CA VAL A 48 -11.25 -8.68 13.58
C VAL A 48 -10.66 -9.70 12.60
N ASP A 49 -9.94 -10.69 13.12
CA ASP A 49 -9.34 -11.76 12.29
C ASP A 49 -10.30 -12.96 12.16
N ASN A 50 -10.59 -13.34 10.92
CA ASN A 50 -11.32 -14.54 10.55
C ASN A 50 -12.77 -14.66 11.12
N PRO A 51 -13.60 -13.59 11.16
CA PRO A 51 -14.98 -13.71 11.62
C PRO A 51 -15.83 -14.49 10.59
N PRO A 52 -16.88 -15.20 11.02
CA PRO A 52 -17.86 -15.77 10.09
C PRO A 52 -18.42 -14.70 9.13
N LEU A 53 -18.58 -15.04 7.83
CA LEU A 53 -18.95 -14.06 6.80
C LEU A 53 -20.33 -13.41 7.02
N ASP A 54 -21.25 -14.11 7.68
CA ASP A 54 -22.58 -13.64 8.06
C ASP A 54 -22.55 -12.55 9.15
N VAL A 55 -21.44 -12.40 9.87
CA VAL A 55 -21.28 -11.43 10.95
C VAL A 55 -20.65 -10.11 10.44
N LEU A 56 -20.10 -10.07 9.23
CA LEU A 56 -19.44 -8.88 8.67
C LEU A 56 -20.34 -7.65 8.68
N ASP A 57 -21.58 -7.81 8.24
CA ASP A 57 -22.58 -6.74 8.19
C ASP A 57 -22.86 -6.15 9.58
N THR A 58 -22.75 -6.95 10.64
CA THR A 58 -22.95 -6.53 12.04
C THR A 58 -21.73 -5.80 12.59
N LEU A 59 -20.53 -6.29 12.30
CA LEU A 59 -19.26 -5.66 12.71
C LEU A 59 -19.16 -4.26 12.14
N VAL A 60 -19.39 -4.12 10.82
CA VAL A 60 -19.33 -2.81 10.14
C VAL A 60 -20.36 -1.83 10.69
N SER A 61 -21.56 -2.29 11.05
CA SER A 61 -22.60 -1.41 11.61
C SER A 61 -22.28 -0.92 13.03
N ARG A 62 -21.47 -1.66 13.79
CA ARG A 62 -21.12 -1.35 15.19
C ARG A 62 -19.77 -0.64 15.33
N ALA A 63 -18.93 -0.67 14.30
CA ALA A 63 -17.64 -0.01 14.33
C ALA A 63 -17.80 1.51 14.48
N GLU A 64 -17.16 2.04 15.52
CA GLU A 64 -17.01 3.48 15.75
C GLU A 64 -15.65 4.00 15.26
N GLN A 65 -14.66 3.10 15.19
CA GLN A 65 -13.31 3.35 14.68
C GLN A 65 -13.15 2.77 13.27
N PRO A 66 -12.08 3.14 12.53
CA PRO A 66 -11.70 2.43 11.30
C PRO A 66 -11.60 0.92 11.58
N LEU A 67 -12.22 0.09 10.75
CA LEU A 67 -12.32 -1.35 10.97
C LEU A 67 -11.46 -2.10 9.95
N ALA A 68 -10.66 -3.07 10.38
CA ALA A 68 -9.91 -3.97 9.53
C ALA A 68 -10.31 -5.42 9.78
N ILE A 69 -10.79 -6.11 8.75
CA ILE A 69 -11.33 -7.47 8.86
C ILE A 69 -10.47 -8.43 8.04
N GLY A 70 -9.86 -9.41 8.71
CA GLY A 70 -9.14 -10.50 8.07
C GLY A 70 -10.09 -11.57 7.52
N VAL A 71 -10.04 -11.84 6.22
CA VAL A 71 -10.81 -12.92 5.59
C VAL A 71 -9.87 -13.83 4.79
N ASP A 72 -9.90 -15.12 5.09
CA ASP A 72 -9.08 -16.11 4.39
C ASP A 72 -9.85 -17.42 4.15
N VAL A 73 -9.20 -18.38 3.49
CA VAL A 73 -9.83 -19.66 3.13
C VAL A 73 -10.30 -20.50 4.33
N ARG A 74 -9.88 -20.16 5.56
CA ARG A 74 -10.34 -20.78 6.82
C ARG A 74 -11.58 -20.11 7.38
N THR A 75 -12.01 -18.98 6.82
CA THR A 75 -13.17 -18.25 7.31
C THR A 75 -14.42 -19.12 7.22
N ARG A 76 -15.21 -19.16 8.30
CA ARG A 76 -16.43 -19.96 8.31
C ARG A 76 -17.41 -19.42 7.27
N GLY A 77 -17.89 -20.29 6.41
CA GLY A 77 -18.75 -19.92 5.28
C GLY A 77 -17.99 -19.35 4.09
N PHE A 78 -16.65 -19.41 4.07
CA PHE A 78 -15.84 -18.85 2.99
C PHE A 78 -16.22 -19.45 1.63
N LYS A 79 -16.69 -18.56 0.75
CA LYS A 79 -16.79 -18.75 -0.68
C LYS A 79 -16.38 -17.44 -1.32
N VAL A 80 -15.60 -17.50 -2.38
CA VAL A 80 -15.13 -16.30 -3.09
C VAL A 80 -16.30 -15.43 -3.54
N SER A 81 -17.37 -16.04 -4.07
CA SER A 81 -18.59 -15.33 -4.42
C SER A 81 -19.23 -14.64 -3.21
N ALA A 82 -19.33 -15.32 -2.06
CA ALA A 82 -19.94 -14.75 -0.86
C ALA A 82 -19.15 -13.56 -0.31
N VAL A 83 -17.82 -13.57 -0.45
CA VAL A 83 -16.96 -12.43 -0.06
C VAL A 83 -17.17 -11.25 -1.00
N LEU A 84 -17.25 -11.49 -2.32
CA LEU A 84 -17.56 -10.44 -3.30
C LEU A 84 -18.97 -9.86 -3.07
N ASP A 85 -19.97 -10.71 -2.87
CA ASP A 85 -21.33 -10.27 -2.56
C ASP A 85 -21.35 -9.42 -1.27
N ALA A 86 -20.56 -9.79 -0.26
CA ALA A 86 -20.43 -9.00 0.96
C ALA A 86 -19.75 -7.65 0.69
N LEU A 87 -18.69 -7.63 -0.12
CA LEU A 87 -18.01 -6.40 -0.52
C LEU A 87 -18.96 -5.43 -1.22
N ASP A 88 -19.73 -5.92 -2.19
CA ASP A 88 -20.70 -5.11 -2.93
C ASP A 88 -21.80 -4.57 -2.02
N ARG A 89 -22.35 -5.40 -1.12
CA ARG A 89 -23.32 -4.97 -0.12
C ARG A 89 -22.77 -3.90 0.82
N LEU A 90 -21.53 -4.06 1.29
CA LEU A 90 -20.89 -3.11 2.20
C LEU A 90 -20.58 -1.79 1.49
N ARG A 91 -20.12 -1.82 0.23
CA ARG A 91 -19.87 -0.64 -0.60
C ARG A 91 -21.16 0.14 -0.94
N ALA A 92 -22.29 -0.55 -1.03
CA ALA A 92 -23.58 0.10 -1.26
C ALA A 92 -24.11 0.86 -0.03
N ARG A 93 -23.50 0.71 1.15
CA ARG A 93 -23.95 1.39 2.37
C ARG A 93 -23.54 2.86 2.36
N PRO A 94 -24.46 3.80 2.62
CA PRO A 94 -24.11 5.21 2.76
C PRO A 94 -23.17 5.39 3.96
N ARG A 95 -22.19 6.28 3.81
CA ARG A 95 -21.17 6.62 4.83
C ARG A 95 -20.24 5.45 5.22
N CYS A 96 -20.07 4.45 4.36
CA CYS A 96 -19.05 3.42 4.49
C CYS A 96 -18.10 3.49 3.28
N VAL A 97 -16.80 3.63 3.54
CA VAL A 97 -15.75 3.52 2.53
C VAL A 97 -15.09 2.17 2.74
N VAL A 98 -15.26 1.27 1.79
CA VAL A 98 -14.84 -0.14 1.92
C VAL A 98 -13.80 -0.46 0.86
N GLU A 99 -12.61 -0.83 1.32
CA GLU A 99 -11.48 -1.22 0.48
C GLU A 99 -11.12 -2.69 0.67
N LEU A 100 -10.77 -3.38 -0.42
CA LEU A 100 -10.27 -4.75 -0.44
C LEU A 100 -8.76 -4.75 -0.67
N LEU A 101 -8.01 -5.15 0.36
CA LEU A 101 -6.57 -5.40 0.29
C LEU A 101 -6.30 -6.88 0.05
N TYR A 102 -5.62 -7.20 -1.05
CA TYR A 102 -5.16 -8.54 -1.38
C TYR A 102 -3.65 -8.67 -1.16
N ALA A 103 -3.25 -9.36 -0.10
CA ALA A 103 -1.85 -9.68 0.16
C ALA A 103 -1.39 -10.89 -0.67
N THR A 104 -0.28 -10.74 -1.38
CA THR A 104 0.33 -11.81 -2.18
C THR A 104 1.82 -11.91 -1.94
N ALA A 105 2.42 -12.99 -2.43
CA ALA A 105 3.85 -13.16 -2.56
C ALA A 105 4.12 -14.25 -3.60
N GLU A 106 5.33 -14.27 -4.14
CA GLU A 106 5.85 -15.32 -5.00
C GLU A 106 5.77 -16.68 -4.32
N THR A 107 5.47 -17.71 -5.10
CA THR A 107 5.33 -19.09 -4.63
C THR A 107 6.56 -19.53 -3.81
N GLU A 108 7.76 -19.26 -4.30
CA GLU A 108 9.02 -19.61 -3.61
C GLU A 108 9.16 -18.90 -2.25
N VAL A 109 8.73 -17.64 -2.16
CA VAL A 109 8.73 -16.88 -0.90
C VAL A 109 7.71 -17.48 0.07
N LEU A 110 6.51 -17.83 -0.40
CA LEU A 110 5.49 -18.48 0.43
C LEU A 110 5.97 -19.84 0.94
N LEU A 111 6.57 -20.67 0.08
CA LEU A 111 7.16 -21.96 0.44
C LEU A 111 8.18 -21.78 1.58
N ARG A 112 9.13 -20.86 1.42
CA ARG A 112 10.14 -20.54 2.44
C ARG A 112 9.49 -20.11 3.77
N ARG A 113 8.45 -19.27 3.74
CA ARG A 113 7.75 -18.80 4.95
C ARG A 113 7.01 -19.94 5.67
N PHE A 114 6.39 -20.86 4.95
CA PHE A 114 5.76 -22.04 5.53
C PHE A 114 6.79 -22.98 6.15
N THR A 115 7.93 -23.21 5.49
CA THR A 115 9.03 -23.99 6.05
C THR A 115 9.58 -23.36 7.33
N ALA A 116 9.80 -22.03 7.34
CA ALA A 116 10.32 -21.31 8.49
C ALA A 116 9.37 -21.33 9.70
N THR A 117 8.07 -21.14 9.46
CA THR A 117 7.07 -21.10 10.53
C THR A 117 6.55 -22.48 10.95
N ARG A 118 6.83 -23.52 10.16
CA ARG A 118 6.31 -24.90 10.29
C ARG A 118 4.78 -24.96 10.41
N ARG A 119 4.07 -23.93 9.95
CA ARG A 119 2.61 -23.89 9.94
C ARG A 119 2.10 -24.75 8.79
N ARG A 120 0.98 -25.45 9.00
CA ARG A 120 0.30 -26.17 7.93
C ARG A 120 -0.46 -25.18 7.05
N HIS A 121 -0.46 -25.44 5.75
CA HIS A 121 -1.24 -24.65 4.82
C HIS A 121 -2.73 -25.04 4.94
N PRO A 122 -3.68 -24.08 4.95
CA PRO A 122 -5.11 -24.37 5.21
C PRO A 122 -5.76 -25.35 4.24
N LEU A 123 -5.36 -25.28 2.96
CA LEU A 123 -5.82 -26.20 1.92
C LEU A 123 -4.95 -27.46 1.82
N ASP A 124 -3.93 -27.63 2.65
CA ASP A 124 -3.13 -28.86 2.63
C ASP A 124 -3.86 -29.94 3.42
N ASN A 125 -4.82 -30.58 2.74
CA ASN A 125 -5.61 -31.66 3.32
C ASN A 125 -4.67 -32.85 3.54
N ALA A 126 -4.55 -33.27 4.80
CA ALA A 126 -3.73 -34.38 5.25
C ALA A 126 -4.17 -35.73 4.66
N SER A 127 -3.87 -35.98 3.39
CA SER A 127 -3.62 -37.33 2.91
C SER A 127 -2.14 -37.49 2.66
N GLU A 128 -1.59 -38.66 3.02
CA GLU A 128 -0.18 -39.04 2.80
C GLU A 128 0.20 -39.05 1.31
N SER A 129 -0.77 -38.80 0.41
CA SER A 129 -0.61 -38.70 -1.05
C SER A 129 -1.03 -37.33 -1.62
N GLY A 130 -1.19 -36.31 -0.77
CA GLY A 130 -1.56 -34.96 -1.21
C GLY A 130 -0.52 -34.34 -2.15
N PRO A 131 -0.90 -33.38 -3.01
CA PRO A 131 -0.02 -32.86 -4.07
C PRO A 131 1.12 -31.94 -3.54
N GLY A 132 1.33 -31.90 -2.22
CA GLY A 132 2.35 -31.11 -1.54
C GLY A 132 2.00 -29.62 -1.41
N LEU A 133 2.76 -28.94 -0.56
CA LEU A 133 2.62 -27.50 -0.28
C LEU A 133 2.61 -26.62 -1.55
N PRO A 134 3.47 -26.83 -2.57
CA PRO A 134 3.44 -26.02 -3.80
C PRO A 134 2.09 -26.09 -4.52
N ALA A 135 1.48 -27.28 -4.62
CA ALA A 135 0.19 -27.44 -5.28
C ALA A 135 -0.96 -26.86 -4.44
N ALA A 136 -0.86 -26.90 -3.12
CA ALA A 136 -1.81 -26.24 -2.22
C ALA A 136 -1.81 -24.72 -2.42
N ILE A 137 -0.63 -24.10 -2.51
CA ILE A 137 -0.46 -22.66 -2.80
C ILE A 137 -1.02 -22.34 -4.19
N ALA A 138 -0.69 -23.13 -5.22
CA ALA A 138 -1.21 -22.91 -6.57
C ALA A 138 -2.74 -23.04 -6.65
N ARG A 139 -3.33 -23.97 -5.90
CA ARG A 139 -4.78 -24.12 -5.80
C ARG A 139 -5.42 -22.93 -5.08
N GLU A 140 -4.82 -22.46 -4.00
CA GLU A 140 -5.27 -21.25 -3.30
C GLU A 140 -5.23 -20.03 -4.22
N ALA A 141 -4.15 -19.85 -4.98
CA ALA A 141 -4.02 -18.75 -5.93
C ALA A 141 -5.09 -18.78 -7.02
N ARG A 142 -5.42 -19.97 -7.56
CA ARG A 142 -6.54 -20.11 -8.51
C ARG A 142 -7.89 -19.81 -7.87
N LEU A 143 -8.12 -20.30 -6.65
CA LEU A 143 -9.36 -20.06 -5.91
C LEU A 143 -9.55 -18.56 -5.66
N LEU A 144 -8.52 -17.87 -5.19
CA LEU A 144 -8.59 -16.47 -4.80
C LEU A 144 -8.40 -15.48 -5.97
N ALA A 145 -8.20 -15.97 -7.20
CA ALA A 145 -8.02 -15.11 -8.38
C ALA A 145 -9.16 -14.09 -8.59
N PRO A 146 -10.45 -14.42 -8.38
CA PRO A 146 -11.52 -13.44 -8.50
C PRO A 146 -11.44 -12.33 -7.42
N LEU A 147 -11.07 -12.66 -6.17
CA LEU A 147 -10.87 -11.64 -5.13
C LEU A 147 -9.71 -10.72 -5.47
N ARG A 148 -8.62 -11.29 -5.99
CA ARG A 148 -7.48 -10.52 -6.48
C ARG A 148 -7.87 -9.54 -7.59
N ALA A 149 -8.74 -9.97 -8.52
CA ALA A 149 -9.17 -9.15 -9.64
C ALA A 149 -10.07 -7.97 -9.22
N HIS A 150 -10.74 -8.06 -8.07
CA HIS A 150 -11.60 -7.01 -7.51
C HIS A 150 -10.93 -6.24 -6.36
N ALA A 151 -9.66 -6.51 -6.09
CA ALA A 151 -8.93 -5.86 -5.02
C ALA A 151 -8.61 -4.41 -5.40
N ASP A 152 -8.92 -3.49 -4.49
CA ASP A 152 -8.54 -2.07 -4.63
C ASP A 152 -7.04 -1.89 -4.41
N LEU A 153 -6.44 -2.76 -3.60
CA LEU A 153 -5.01 -2.79 -3.35
C LEU A 153 -4.48 -4.22 -3.43
N ILE A 154 -3.55 -4.46 -4.35
CA ILE A 154 -2.75 -5.69 -4.35
C ILE A 154 -1.41 -5.36 -3.71
N LEU A 155 -1.10 -6.02 -2.60
CA LEU A 155 0.16 -5.86 -1.91
C LEU A 155 1.05 -7.08 -2.12
N ASP A 156 2.12 -6.92 -2.90
CA ASP A 156 3.13 -7.96 -3.09
C ASP A 156 4.18 -7.89 -1.98
N THR A 157 4.17 -8.87 -1.08
CA THR A 157 5.07 -8.94 0.06
C THR A 157 6.33 -9.76 -0.22
N SER A 158 6.59 -10.16 -1.46
CA SER A 158 7.72 -11.03 -1.83
C SER A 158 9.06 -10.48 -1.35
N ASP A 159 9.27 -9.20 -1.61
CA ASP A 159 10.52 -8.47 -1.35
C ASP A 159 10.38 -7.47 -0.20
N LEU A 160 9.34 -7.61 0.63
CA LEU A 160 9.09 -6.75 1.78
C LEU A 160 9.47 -7.45 3.09
N PRO A 161 10.62 -7.12 3.69
CA PRO A 161 10.91 -7.42 5.08
C PRO A 161 9.82 -6.89 6.02
N PRO A 162 9.63 -7.49 7.22
CA PRO A 162 8.59 -7.05 8.15
C PRO A 162 8.63 -5.56 8.53
N PRO A 163 9.81 -4.93 8.74
CA PRO A 163 9.88 -3.49 8.99
C PRO A 163 9.40 -2.65 7.80
N ASP A 164 9.75 -3.03 6.57
CA ASP A 164 9.33 -2.32 5.36
C ASP A 164 7.84 -2.49 5.10
N LEU A 165 7.29 -3.69 5.34
CA LEU A 165 5.86 -3.94 5.31
C LEU A 165 5.13 -3.03 6.31
N ARG A 166 5.62 -2.90 7.55
CA ARG A 166 5.04 -2.01 8.56
C ARG A 166 5.01 -0.58 8.05
N ARG A 167 6.13 -0.06 7.58
CA ARG A 167 6.23 1.31 7.06
C ARG A 167 5.31 1.56 5.86
N LEU A 168 5.17 0.58 4.98
CA LEU A 168 4.26 0.67 3.84
C LEU A 168 2.80 0.72 4.28
N ILE A 169 2.41 -0.08 5.28
CA ILE A 169 1.05 -0.01 5.86
C ILE A 169 0.85 1.31 6.62
N GLU A 170 1.84 1.79 7.38
CA GLU A 170 1.79 3.08 8.09
C GLU A 170 1.67 4.27 7.12
N SER A 171 2.43 4.29 6.04
CA SER A 171 2.30 5.35 5.03
C SER A 171 0.93 5.35 4.37
N ARG A 172 0.37 4.17 4.14
CA ARG A 172 -0.90 4.00 3.46
C ARG A 172 -2.10 4.26 4.36
N PHE A 173 -2.08 3.78 5.60
CA PHE A 173 -3.24 3.78 6.48
C PHE A 173 -3.06 4.59 7.77
N GLY A 174 -1.87 5.13 8.05
CA GLY A 174 -1.58 5.92 9.24
C GLY A 174 -2.08 7.37 9.21
N HIS A 175 -2.69 7.81 8.11
CA HIS A 175 -3.23 9.16 7.94
C HIS A 175 -4.76 9.13 7.98
N THR A 176 -5.33 8.97 9.17
CA THR A 176 -6.79 9.04 9.40
C THR A 176 -7.28 10.44 9.80
N GLY A 177 -6.39 11.44 9.86
CA GLY A 177 -6.69 12.77 10.40
C GLY A 177 -6.69 13.96 9.44
N ASP A 178 -5.87 13.97 8.38
CA ASP A 178 -5.60 15.20 7.61
C ASP A 178 -5.79 15.04 6.10
N GLY A 179 -6.99 15.35 5.62
CA GLY A 179 -7.27 15.79 4.25
C GLY A 179 -7.16 14.75 3.11
N GLU A 180 -7.86 15.04 2.02
CA GLU A 180 -8.03 14.26 0.78
C GLU A 180 -6.74 14.08 -0.06
N ALA A 181 -5.61 13.82 0.56
CA ALA A 181 -4.34 13.93 -0.13
C ALA A 181 -3.75 12.59 -0.59
N LEU A 182 -3.26 12.60 -1.83
CA LEU A 182 -2.58 11.49 -2.47
C LEU A 182 -1.20 11.24 -1.83
N THR A 183 -0.93 10.00 -1.45
CA THR A 183 0.42 9.51 -1.13
C THR A 183 1.03 8.86 -2.36
N VAL A 184 2.21 9.30 -2.78
CA VAL A 184 2.92 8.76 -3.95
C VAL A 184 4.05 7.86 -3.50
N THR A 185 4.10 6.64 -4.03
CA THR A 185 5.22 5.71 -3.83
C THR A 185 6.04 5.64 -5.11
N LEU A 186 7.30 6.07 -5.06
CA LEU A 186 8.28 5.91 -6.12
C LEU A 186 9.02 4.58 -5.92
N MET A 187 8.96 3.70 -6.91
CA MET A 187 9.54 2.36 -6.82
C MET A 187 10.54 2.08 -7.94
N SER A 188 11.77 1.70 -7.61
CA SER A 188 12.68 1.12 -8.62
C SER A 188 12.54 -0.39 -8.66
N PHE A 189 12.52 -0.96 -9.87
CA PHE A 189 12.41 -2.41 -10.07
C PHE A 189 13.29 -2.95 -11.21
N ALA A 190 13.41 -4.28 -11.29
CA ALA A 190 14.06 -5.02 -12.38
C ALA A 190 13.04 -5.75 -13.26
N TYR A 191 13.11 -5.53 -14.59
CA TYR A 191 12.21 -6.20 -15.55
C TYR A 191 12.20 -7.74 -15.48
N PRO A 192 13.35 -8.44 -15.31
CA PRO A 192 13.35 -9.90 -15.19
C PRO A 192 12.57 -10.43 -13.97
N ALA A 193 12.40 -9.61 -12.92
CA ALA A 193 11.58 -9.93 -11.76
C ALA A 193 10.09 -9.58 -11.96
N GLY A 194 9.70 -9.11 -13.15
CA GLY A 194 8.33 -8.71 -13.47
C GLY A 194 7.96 -7.31 -12.98
N LEU A 195 6.88 -6.78 -13.53
CA LEU A 195 6.34 -5.48 -13.15
C LEU A 195 5.77 -5.53 -11.71
N PRO A 196 5.99 -4.49 -10.88
CA PRO A 196 5.27 -4.34 -9.62
C PRO A 196 3.76 -4.31 -9.90
N ARG A 197 2.99 -5.05 -9.11
CA ARG A 197 1.56 -5.26 -9.37
C ARG A 197 0.73 -4.09 -8.86
N GLU A 198 1.29 -3.36 -7.90
CA GLU A 198 0.79 -2.14 -7.30
C GLU A 198 1.08 -0.88 -8.15
N ALA A 199 1.83 -1.00 -9.26
CA ALA A 199 2.21 0.13 -10.10
C ALA A 199 1.02 0.71 -10.87
N ASP A 200 0.72 1.99 -10.63
CA ASP A 200 -0.21 2.78 -11.45
C ASP A 200 0.45 3.27 -12.75
N MET A 201 1.75 3.57 -12.68
CA MET A 201 2.55 4.03 -13.83
C MET A 201 3.90 3.32 -13.85
N VAL A 202 4.39 2.99 -15.04
CA VAL A 202 5.67 2.30 -15.24
C VAL A 202 6.50 3.01 -16.30
N PHE A 203 7.73 3.39 -15.96
CA PHE A 203 8.71 4.01 -16.86
C PHE A 203 9.91 3.10 -17.10
N ASP A 204 10.34 2.97 -18.36
CA ASP A 204 11.48 2.12 -18.74
C ASP A 204 12.77 2.94 -18.84
N ALA A 205 13.73 2.67 -17.95
CA ALA A 205 15.04 3.31 -17.92
C ALA A 205 16.14 2.46 -18.59
N ARG A 206 15.80 1.38 -19.33
CA ARG A 206 16.80 0.48 -19.94
C ARG A 206 17.58 1.09 -21.10
N PHE A 207 17.12 2.18 -21.68
CA PHE A 207 17.81 2.85 -22.79
C PHE A 207 18.95 3.77 -22.33
N LEU A 208 18.90 4.26 -21.09
CA LEU A 208 19.95 5.10 -20.51
C LEU A 208 21.29 4.35 -20.39
N ARG A 209 22.39 5.11 -20.43
CA ARG A 209 23.77 4.65 -20.21
C ARG A 209 23.86 3.63 -19.10
N ASN A 210 24.38 2.46 -19.43
CA ASN A 210 24.40 1.31 -18.54
C ASN A 210 25.72 1.23 -17.75
N PRO A 211 25.71 1.49 -16.43
CA PRO A 211 26.93 1.44 -15.61
C PRO A 211 27.54 0.04 -15.49
N HIS A 212 26.80 -1.00 -15.88
CA HIS A 212 27.26 -2.39 -15.77
C HIS A 212 28.51 -2.71 -16.61
N TYR A 213 28.80 -1.93 -17.66
CA TYR A 213 29.98 -2.12 -18.49
C TYR A 213 31.25 -1.50 -17.90
N ASP A 214 31.12 -0.63 -16.89
CA ASP A 214 32.23 -0.09 -16.14
C ASP A 214 32.52 -1.02 -14.93
N PRO A 215 33.69 -1.68 -14.88
CA PRO A 215 34.03 -2.58 -13.78
C PRO A 215 34.02 -1.91 -12.40
N ALA A 216 34.30 -0.60 -12.31
CA ALA A 216 34.31 0.14 -11.05
C ALA A 216 32.89 0.44 -10.56
N LEU A 217 31.94 0.69 -11.48
CA LEU A 217 30.56 1.04 -11.14
C LEU A 217 29.66 -0.20 -10.98
N LYS A 218 29.99 -1.31 -11.63
CA LYS A 218 29.22 -2.56 -11.59
C LYS A 218 28.83 -3.06 -10.17
N PRO A 219 29.69 -3.02 -9.13
CA PRO A 219 29.30 -3.45 -7.78
C PRO A 219 28.48 -2.41 -7.00
N MET A 220 28.47 -1.15 -7.45
CA MET A 220 27.81 -0.02 -6.78
C MET A 220 26.29 -0.03 -7.05
N THR A 221 25.56 0.98 -6.60
CA THR A 221 24.11 1.15 -6.81
C THR A 221 23.81 2.56 -7.30
N GLY A 222 22.59 2.79 -7.78
CA GLY A 222 22.11 4.13 -8.09
C GLY A 222 21.94 5.05 -6.87
N LEU A 223 22.24 4.58 -5.65
CA LEU A 223 22.37 5.42 -4.45
C LEU A 223 23.78 6.04 -4.34
N ASP A 224 24.76 5.51 -5.07
CA ASP A 224 26.13 6.00 -5.05
C ASP A 224 26.34 7.09 -6.10
N ALA A 225 26.91 8.23 -5.69
CA ALA A 225 27.10 9.40 -6.56
C ALA A 225 27.81 9.08 -7.89
N ALA A 226 28.84 8.23 -7.87
CA ALA A 226 29.56 7.85 -9.09
C ALA A 226 28.67 7.13 -10.13
N VAL A 227 27.71 6.32 -9.67
CA VAL A 227 26.74 5.68 -10.55
C VAL A 227 25.70 6.69 -11.03
N GLN A 228 25.21 7.54 -10.14
CA GLN A 228 24.25 8.59 -10.50
C GLN A 228 24.83 9.49 -11.58
N ASP A 229 26.05 9.98 -11.39
CA ASP A 229 26.75 10.82 -12.36
C ASP A 229 26.89 10.09 -13.69
N HIS A 230 27.34 8.83 -13.71
CA HIS A 230 27.47 8.07 -14.95
C HIS A 230 26.15 7.96 -15.73
N VAL A 231 25.03 7.71 -15.02
CA VAL A 231 23.69 7.62 -15.63
C VAL A 231 23.23 9.00 -16.12
N ARG A 232 23.42 10.07 -15.33
CA ARG A 232 23.08 11.46 -15.67
C ARG A 232 23.87 12.01 -16.87
N HIS A 233 25.05 11.46 -17.16
CA HIS A 233 25.83 11.82 -18.36
C HIS A 233 25.25 11.26 -19.67
N ASP A 234 24.15 10.51 -19.63
CA ASP A 234 23.41 10.16 -20.84
C ASP A 234 22.78 11.43 -21.45
N PRO A 235 22.95 11.69 -22.76
CA PRO A 235 22.45 12.91 -23.39
C PRO A 235 20.93 13.08 -23.28
N ASP A 236 20.18 11.98 -23.16
CA ASP A 236 18.73 11.99 -23.09
C ASP A 236 18.20 11.98 -21.64
N TYR A 237 19.08 11.94 -20.62
CA TYR A 237 18.69 11.78 -19.22
C TYR A 237 17.77 12.91 -18.73
N GLU A 238 18.23 14.16 -18.85
CA GLU A 238 17.51 15.34 -18.37
C GLU A 238 16.16 15.51 -19.08
N ALA A 239 16.14 15.30 -20.41
CA ALA A 239 14.91 15.37 -21.19
C ALA A 239 13.90 14.29 -20.76
N PHE A 240 14.37 13.06 -20.53
CA PHE A 240 13.52 11.97 -20.07
C PHE A 240 12.96 12.21 -18.67
N LEU A 241 13.80 12.61 -17.72
CA LEU A 241 13.39 12.96 -16.37
C LEU A 241 12.37 14.11 -16.37
N GLY A 242 12.64 15.17 -17.13
CA GLY A 242 11.74 16.31 -17.27
C GLY A 242 10.37 15.93 -17.84
N HIS A 243 10.31 15.05 -18.84
CA HIS A 243 9.03 14.56 -19.37
C HIS A 243 8.24 13.72 -18.37
N ILE A 244 8.92 12.89 -17.55
CA ILE A 244 8.25 12.14 -16.49
C ILE A 244 7.66 13.11 -15.47
N VAL A 245 8.44 14.08 -14.99
CA VAL A 245 7.98 15.09 -14.02
C VAL A 245 6.77 15.85 -14.56
N ALA A 246 6.85 16.36 -15.79
CA ALA A 246 5.75 17.08 -16.43
C ALA A 246 4.48 16.22 -16.57
N LEU A 247 4.63 14.93 -16.88
CA LEU A 247 3.50 14.00 -16.92
C LEU A 247 2.92 13.77 -15.52
N LEU A 248 3.75 13.60 -14.49
CA LEU A 248 3.30 13.43 -13.11
C LEU A 248 2.54 14.65 -12.61
N HIS A 249 3.00 15.87 -12.93
CA HIS A 249 2.28 17.10 -12.64
C HIS A 249 0.89 17.16 -13.29
N LEU A 250 0.73 16.55 -14.47
CA LEU A 250 -0.56 16.49 -15.14
C LEU A 250 -1.51 15.46 -14.51
N VAL A 251 -1.02 14.28 -14.12
CA VAL A 251 -1.88 13.13 -13.76
C VAL A 251 -2.15 12.99 -12.27
N LEU A 252 -1.20 13.35 -11.41
CA LEU A 252 -1.37 13.24 -9.96
C LEU A 252 -2.56 14.05 -9.40
N PRO A 253 -2.81 15.31 -9.83
CA PRO A 253 -4.02 16.02 -9.40
C PRO A 253 -5.31 15.32 -9.85
N ARG A 254 -5.32 14.71 -11.05
CA ARG A 254 -6.48 13.94 -11.51
C ARG A 254 -6.70 12.66 -10.70
N PHE A 255 -5.63 12.02 -10.23
CA PHE A 255 -5.76 10.90 -9.30
C PHE A 255 -6.45 11.32 -8.01
N VAL A 256 -6.13 12.52 -7.48
CA VAL A 256 -6.83 13.08 -6.31
C VAL A 256 -8.31 13.33 -6.63
N GLU A 257 -8.63 13.95 -7.77
CA GLU A 257 -10.01 14.21 -8.21
C GLU A 257 -10.84 12.92 -8.38
N GLU A 258 -10.21 11.85 -8.85
CA GLU A 258 -10.83 10.52 -8.95
C GLU A 258 -10.92 9.79 -7.60
N GLY A 259 -10.49 10.42 -6.51
CA GLY A 259 -10.56 9.88 -5.15
C GLY A 259 -9.45 8.88 -4.82
N LYS A 260 -8.39 8.77 -5.64
CA LYS A 260 -7.24 7.92 -5.30
C LYS A 260 -6.48 8.54 -4.12
N LYS A 261 -6.31 7.75 -3.08
CA LYS A 261 -5.49 8.11 -1.91
C LYS A 261 -4.03 7.73 -2.05
N HIS A 262 -3.73 6.82 -2.98
CA HIS A 262 -2.37 6.36 -3.20
C HIS A 262 -2.10 6.12 -4.68
N ALA A 263 -0.87 6.42 -5.10
CA ALA A 263 -0.37 6.09 -6.43
C ALA A 263 1.05 5.52 -6.34
N THR A 264 1.33 4.48 -7.11
CA THR A 264 2.67 3.92 -7.22
C THR A 264 3.25 4.20 -8.60
N ILE A 265 4.37 4.91 -8.64
CA ILE A 265 5.12 5.23 -9.85
C ILE A 265 6.38 4.36 -9.87
N ALA A 266 6.43 3.42 -10.80
CA ALA A 266 7.51 2.45 -10.89
C ALA A 266 8.48 2.78 -12.05
N VAL A 267 9.79 2.69 -11.79
CA VAL A 267 10.85 2.82 -12.79
C VAL A 267 11.61 1.51 -12.91
N GLY A 268 11.68 0.96 -14.13
CA GLY A 268 12.30 -0.32 -14.42
C GLY A 268 13.66 -0.18 -15.10
N CYS A 269 14.64 -0.97 -14.68
CA CYS A 269 15.82 -1.24 -15.52
C CYS A 269 16.11 -2.76 -15.58
N SER A 270 17.18 -3.19 -16.24
CA SER A 270 17.47 -4.62 -16.39
C SER A 270 17.76 -5.32 -15.06
N GLY A 271 18.42 -4.65 -14.12
CA GLY A 271 18.86 -5.25 -12.86
C GLY A 271 18.30 -4.61 -11.59
N GLY A 272 17.51 -3.54 -11.70
CA GLY A 272 16.92 -2.85 -10.53
C GLY A 272 17.92 -2.18 -9.59
N GLN A 273 19.19 -2.05 -9.99
CA GLN A 273 20.29 -1.66 -9.10
C GLN A 273 20.89 -0.28 -9.41
N HIS A 274 20.89 0.15 -10.67
CA HIS A 274 21.61 1.36 -11.11
C HIS A 274 20.64 2.42 -11.66
N ARG A 275 20.33 2.36 -12.96
CA ARG A 275 19.55 3.37 -13.70
C ARG A 275 18.19 3.67 -13.09
N SER A 276 17.41 2.64 -12.76
CA SER A 276 16.08 2.84 -12.16
C SER A 276 16.16 3.39 -10.74
N VAL A 277 17.19 3.03 -9.98
CA VAL A 277 17.41 3.58 -8.63
C VAL A 277 17.75 5.06 -8.74
N THR A 278 18.73 5.42 -9.59
CA THR A 278 19.11 6.82 -9.84
C THR A 278 17.91 7.68 -10.26
N LEU A 279 17.10 7.23 -11.22
CA LEU A 279 15.95 8.00 -11.68
C LEU A 279 14.87 8.15 -10.58
N VAL A 280 14.69 7.14 -9.72
CA VAL A 280 13.76 7.21 -8.60
C VAL A 280 14.23 8.18 -7.52
N GLU A 281 15.53 8.23 -7.24
CA GLU A 281 16.11 9.25 -6.34
C GLU A 281 15.87 10.67 -6.88
N ASP A 282 16.19 10.89 -8.15
CA ASP A 282 16.07 12.22 -8.75
C ASP A 282 14.60 12.66 -8.82
N LEU A 283 13.68 11.73 -9.12
CA LEU A 283 12.23 12.00 -9.03
C LEU A 283 11.80 12.33 -7.59
N ALA A 284 12.33 11.62 -6.59
CA ALA A 284 12.00 11.88 -5.19
C ALA A 284 12.48 13.27 -4.75
N ASP A 285 13.69 13.65 -5.14
CA ASP A 285 14.28 14.95 -4.83
C ASP A 285 13.50 16.10 -5.50
N ILE A 286 13.12 15.93 -6.76
CA ILE A 286 12.34 16.94 -7.50
C ILE A 286 10.93 17.09 -6.92
N LEU A 287 10.22 15.97 -6.75
CA LEU A 287 8.81 16.00 -6.31
C LEU A 287 8.66 16.36 -4.82
N SER A 288 9.69 16.13 -4.00
CA SER A 288 9.72 16.59 -2.61
C SER A 288 10.34 17.99 -2.44
N GLY A 289 10.84 18.59 -3.52
CA GLY A 289 11.53 19.89 -3.51
C GLY A 289 10.58 21.06 -3.25
N ALA A 290 11.08 22.09 -2.54
CA ALA A 290 10.33 23.32 -2.22
C ALA A 290 9.94 24.18 -3.45
N GLN A 291 10.37 23.78 -4.66
CA GLN A 291 10.03 24.47 -5.91
C GLN A 291 8.70 24.00 -6.52
N ASP A 292 8.12 22.93 -5.99
CA ASP A 292 6.83 22.41 -6.43
C ASP A 292 5.74 22.78 -5.42
N GLU A 293 5.31 24.06 -5.44
CA GLU A 293 4.21 24.55 -4.60
C GLU A 293 2.86 23.87 -4.90
N SER A 294 2.78 23.04 -5.94
CA SER A 294 1.51 22.83 -6.64
C SER A 294 0.74 21.55 -6.31
N LEU A 295 1.36 20.45 -5.85
CA LEU A 295 0.64 19.16 -5.90
C LEU A 295 0.85 18.18 -4.73
N LEU A 296 2.01 18.14 -4.08
CA LEU A 296 2.27 17.21 -2.99
C LEU A 296 3.03 17.91 -1.88
N GLN A 297 2.42 18.08 -0.71
CA GLN A 297 3.18 18.49 0.48
C GLN A 297 4.26 17.42 0.78
N ASP A 298 5.45 17.89 1.16
CA ASP A 298 6.71 17.17 1.41
C ASP A 298 6.60 15.78 2.09
N GLU A 299 5.55 15.53 2.86
CA GLU A 299 5.37 14.37 3.74
C GLU A 299 4.70 13.16 3.07
N ARG A 300 4.49 13.19 1.74
CA ARG A 300 3.63 12.22 1.04
C ARG A 300 4.32 11.42 -0.06
N ILE A 301 5.65 11.52 -0.17
CA ILE A 301 6.44 10.79 -1.17
C ILE A 301 7.27 9.71 -0.49
N ALA A 302 6.93 8.46 -0.75
CA ALA A 302 7.65 7.29 -0.29
C ALA A 302 8.57 6.76 -1.39
N VAL A 303 9.73 6.23 -1.02
CA VAL A 303 10.73 5.67 -1.92
C VAL A 303 11.03 4.23 -1.53
N MET A 304 11.00 3.34 -2.53
CA MET A 304 11.32 1.92 -2.38
C MET A 304 12.17 1.41 -3.54
N HIS A 305 13.23 0.67 -3.23
CA HIS A 305 14.04 -0.02 -4.24
C HIS A 305 13.90 -1.52 -4.09
N ARG A 306 13.07 -2.15 -4.93
CA ARG A 306 12.64 -3.55 -4.74
C ARG A 306 13.83 -4.52 -4.68
N GLU A 307 14.74 -4.46 -5.64
CA GLU A 307 15.88 -5.38 -5.69
C GLU A 307 16.95 -5.07 -4.64
N LEU A 308 17.14 -3.80 -4.29
CA LEU A 308 18.07 -3.42 -3.21
C LEU A 308 17.53 -3.82 -1.84
N ALA A 309 16.21 -3.71 -1.61
CA ALA A 309 15.55 -4.20 -0.40
C ALA A 309 15.70 -5.72 -0.25
N ARG A 310 15.53 -6.46 -1.35
CA ARG A 310 15.77 -7.92 -1.37
C ARG A 310 17.22 -8.30 -1.02
N GLN A 311 18.18 -7.44 -1.35
CA GLN A 311 19.60 -7.60 -1.02
C GLN A 311 19.96 -7.07 0.38
N GLY A 312 19.02 -6.46 1.10
CA GLY A 312 19.29 -5.79 2.38
C GLY A 312 20.15 -4.54 2.26
N ARG A 313 20.24 -3.94 1.06
CA ARG A 313 21.05 -2.75 0.76
C ARG A 313 20.27 -1.45 0.85
N SER A 314 18.95 -1.52 0.89
CA SER A 314 18.07 -0.38 1.10
C SER A 314 16.86 -0.79 1.93
N VAL A 315 16.20 0.20 2.53
CA VAL A 315 14.90 0.05 3.18
C VAL A 315 13.92 1.04 2.58
N TRP A 316 12.63 0.78 2.74
CA TRP A 316 11.61 1.77 2.42
C TRP A 316 11.84 3.03 3.25
N ARG A 317 11.66 4.22 2.65
CA ARG A 317 11.77 5.51 3.36
C ARG A 317 10.86 6.58 2.78
N TRP A 318 10.57 7.59 3.56
CA TRP A 318 10.04 8.85 3.04
C TRP A 318 11.16 9.64 2.37
N ALA A 319 10.86 10.34 1.27
CA ALA A 319 11.80 11.22 0.59
C ALA A 319 12.32 12.33 1.52
N ARG A 320 11.44 12.86 2.39
CA ARG A 320 11.81 13.77 3.49
C ARG A 320 11.34 13.20 4.84
N PRO A 321 12.16 13.30 5.91
CA PRO A 321 11.74 12.85 7.23
C PRO A 321 10.56 13.68 7.77
N LYS A 322 9.56 12.99 8.32
CA LYS A 322 8.37 13.59 8.94
C LYS A 322 8.79 14.62 10.00
N PRO A 323 8.25 15.86 10.00
CA PRO A 323 8.45 16.75 11.13
C PRO A 323 7.86 16.12 12.40
N ALA A 324 8.52 16.34 13.54
CA ALA A 324 8.05 15.81 14.81
C ALA A 324 6.59 16.26 15.04
N PRO A 325 5.73 15.40 15.63
CA PRO A 325 4.37 15.80 15.97
C PRO A 325 4.43 17.09 16.81
N ARG A 326 3.62 18.10 16.46
CA ARG A 326 3.53 19.31 17.28
C ARG A 326 3.16 18.88 18.70
N PRO A 327 3.86 19.38 19.73
CA PRO A 327 3.46 19.12 21.11
C PRO A 327 2.00 19.57 21.26
N VAL A 328 1.16 18.65 21.71
CA VAL A 328 -0.21 18.95 22.11
C VAL A 328 -0.09 19.92 23.29
N ASP A 329 -0.54 21.14 23.09
CA ASP A 329 -0.54 22.15 24.15
C ASP A 329 -1.45 21.65 25.30
N PRO A 330 -0.90 21.38 26.50
CA PRO A 330 -1.68 20.87 27.63
C PRO A 330 -2.53 21.96 28.29
N SER A 331 -2.60 23.19 27.76
CA SER A 331 -3.30 24.31 28.41
C SER A 331 -4.78 24.50 28.01
N GLY A 332 -5.44 23.43 27.56
CA GLY A 332 -6.89 23.38 27.35
C GLY A 332 -7.72 23.03 28.60
N ILE A 333 -7.32 23.49 29.79
CA ILE A 333 -8.09 23.31 31.03
C ILE A 333 -8.75 24.65 31.39
N THR A 334 -10.06 24.69 31.14
CA THR A 334 -11.11 25.44 31.85
C THR A 334 -10.71 26.68 32.65
N SER A 335 -11.24 27.83 32.24
CA SER A 335 -11.64 28.88 33.19
C SER A 335 -13.04 29.38 32.82
N SER A 336 -13.98 28.96 33.67
CA SER A 336 -15.22 29.61 34.14
C SER A 336 -16.01 30.54 33.22
#